data_AF-A0A6M8WBW9-F1
#
_entry.id   AF-A0A6M8WBW9-F1
#
_cell.length_a   1.000
_cell.length_b   1.000
_cell.length_c   1.000
_cell.angle_alpha   90.00
_cell.angle_beta   90.00
_cell.angle_gamma   90.00
#
_symmetry.space_group_name_H-M   'P 1'
#
loop_
_entity.id
_entity.type
_entity.pdbx_description
1 polymer ?
#
loop_
_entity_poly.entity_id
_entity_poly.type
_entity_poly.pdbx_seq_one_letter_code
_entity_poly.pdbx_strand_id
1 'polypeptide(L)'
;MAMTRRTSLLLLSVVATLWAGLLSVGGVWLMLDGPARWPLVAPVGPRVGGAVLFCAGQFLFMYLVADRWFPRAGRSVTWPLELAATLVLIGGLLWIVLTIGPLRLVGA
;
A
#
# COMPACT_ATOMS: atom_id res chain seq x y z
N MET A 1 -30.08 -17.74 -4.64
CA MET A 1 -28.88 -17.42 -3.83
C MET A 1 -27.62 -17.02 -4.63
N ALA A 2 -27.58 -17.12 -5.97
CA ALA A 2 -26.39 -16.70 -6.75
C ALA A 2 -26.28 -15.17 -6.98
N MET A 3 -27.42 -14.46 -6.98
CA MET A 3 -27.50 -13.03 -7.26
C MET A 3 -26.87 -12.16 -6.15
N THR A 4 -27.12 -12.51 -4.88
CA THR A 4 -26.56 -11.80 -3.71
C THR A 4 -25.02 -11.86 -3.66
N ARG A 5 -24.41 -12.96 -4.13
CA ARG A 5 -22.94 -13.08 -4.21
C ARG A 5 -22.34 -12.13 -5.25
N ARG A 6 -22.97 -11.98 -6.42
CA ARG A 6 -22.45 -11.10 -7.48
C ARG A 6 -22.48 -9.63 -7.06
N THR A 7 -23.57 -9.18 -6.44
CA THR A 7 -23.70 -7.80 -5.95
C THR A 7 -22.70 -7.48 -4.85
N SER A 8 -22.46 -8.44 -3.94
CA SER A 8 -21.45 -8.30 -2.88
C SER A 8 -20.03 -8.14 -3.43
N LEU A 9 -19.69 -8.88 -4.50
CA LEU A 9 -18.36 -8.78 -5.13
C LEU A 9 -18.16 -7.44 -5.84
N LEU A 10 -19.18 -6.94 -6.54
CA LEU A 10 -19.11 -5.64 -7.20
C LEU A 10 -18.92 -4.51 -6.17
N LEU A 11 -19.71 -4.53 -5.09
CA LEU A 11 -19.58 -3.54 -4.02
C LEU A 11 -18.18 -3.59 -3.39
N LEU A 12 -17.67 -4.80 -3.12
CA LEU A 12 -16.33 -4.99 -2.57
C LEU A 12 -15.24 -4.47 -3.51
N SER A 13 -15.36 -4.70 -4.82
CA SER A 13 -14.41 -4.17 -5.80
C SER A 13 -14.44 -2.65 -5.87
N VAL A 14 -15.62 -2.02 -5.81
CA VAL A 14 -15.74 -0.55 -5.81
C VAL A 14 -15.09 0.04 -4.57
N VAL A 15 -15.43 -0.47 -3.38
CA VAL A 15 -14.87 0.00 -2.12
C VAL A 15 -13.36 -0.22 -2.08
N ALA A 16 -12.88 -1.40 -2.51
CA ALA A 16 -11.45 -1.68 -2.58
C ALA A 16 -10.72 -0.78 -3.58
N THR A 17 -11.32 -0.47 -4.73
CA THR A 17 -10.72 0.45 -5.71
C THR A 17 -10.62 1.86 -5.16
N LEU A 18 -11.68 2.36 -4.52
CA LEU A 18 -11.66 3.67 -3.87
C LEU A 18 -10.59 3.72 -2.78
N TRP A 19 -10.50 2.68 -1.96
CA TRP A 19 -9.51 2.59 -0.89
C TRP A 19 -8.07 2.53 -1.42
N ALA A 20 -7.82 1.69 -2.43
CA ALA A 20 -6.53 1.62 -3.11
C ALA A 20 -6.14 2.95 -3.76
N GLY A 21 -7.12 3.65 -4.35
CA GLY A 21 -6.94 4.98 -4.93
C GLY A 21 -6.52 6.00 -3.87
N LEU A 22 -7.21 6.04 -2.73
CA LEU A 22 -6.86 6.93 -1.62
C LEU A 22 -5.46 6.64 -1.07
N LEU A 23 -5.09 5.37 -0.90
CA LEU A 23 -3.76 4.98 -0.45
C LEU A 23 -2.68 5.37 -1.47
N SER A 24 -2.97 5.21 -2.77
CA SER A 24 -2.04 5.56 -3.84
C SER A 24 -1.83 7.07 -3.94
N VAL A 25 -2.92 7.85 -3.95
CA VAL A 25 -2.85 9.32 -3.99
C VAL A 25 -2.21 9.86 -2.73
N GLY A 26 -2.59 9.34 -1.55
CA GLY A 26 -1.98 9.72 -0.28
C GLY A 26 -0.49 9.37 -0.21
N GLY A 27 -0.09 8.22 -0.75
CA GLY A 27 1.30 7.80 -0.84
C GLY A 27 2.12 8.75 -1.71
N VAL A 28 1.65 9.05 -2.91
CA VAL A 28 2.30 10.00 -3.83
C VAL A 28 2.37 11.39 -3.20
N TRP A 29 1.27 11.88 -2.63
CA TRP A 29 1.23 13.16 -1.93
C TRP A 29 2.28 13.22 -0.80
N LEU A 30 2.40 12.16 -0.01
CA LEU A 30 3.38 12.08 1.08
C LEU A 30 4.83 12.03 0.57
N MET A 31 5.07 11.46 -0.61
CA MET A 31 6.40 11.44 -1.25
C MET A 31 6.81 12.81 -1.78
N LEU A 32 5.84 13.60 -2.28
CA LEU A 32 6.09 14.90 -2.92
C LEU A 32 6.07 16.06 -1.93
N ASP A 33 4.99 16.18 -1.15
CA ASP A 33 4.70 17.31 -0.25
C ASP A 33 4.56 16.87 1.21
N GLY A 34 5.27 15.80 1.59
CA GLY A 34 5.21 15.26 2.95
C GLY A 34 5.54 16.31 4.03
N PRO A 35 4.89 16.23 5.21
CA PRO A 35 5.07 17.23 6.26
C PRO A 35 6.53 17.44 6.65
N ALA A 36 6.94 18.70 6.81
CA ALA A 36 8.29 19.06 7.26
C ALA A 36 8.63 18.48 8.64
N ARG A 37 7.61 18.27 9.49
CA ARG A 37 7.73 17.62 10.79
C ARG A 37 7.15 16.21 10.71
N TRP A 38 7.95 15.29 10.19
CA TRP A 38 7.62 13.87 10.18
C TRP A 38 8.27 13.18 11.39
N PRO A 39 7.60 12.24 12.07
CA PRO A 39 8.14 11.56 13.25
C PRO A 39 9.31 10.60 12.95
N LEU A 40 9.81 10.55 11.72
CA LEU A 40 10.97 9.74 11.30
C LEU A 40 12.07 10.66 10.75
N VAL A 41 13.26 10.08 10.54
CA VAL A 41 14.45 10.79 10.03
C VAL A 41 14.12 11.56 8.74
N ALA A 42 14.04 12.89 8.84
CA ALA A 42 13.91 13.77 7.69
C ALA A 42 15.24 13.81 6.91
N PRO A 43 15.24 13.89 5.56
CA PRO A 43 14.09 14.01 4.65
C PRO A 43 13.56 12.65 4.12
N VAL A 44 14.13 11.52 4.55
CA VAL A 44 13.88 10.19 3.97
C VAL A 44 12.55 9.60 4.46
N GLY A 45 12.14 9.92 5.69
CA GLY A 45 10.93 9.41 6.33
C GLY A 45 9.64 9.55 5.50
N PRO A 46 9.28 10.75 5.02
CA PRO A 46 8.09 10.94 4.20
C PRO A 46 8.13 10.16 2.88
N ARG A 47 9.30 10.08 2.22
CA ARG A 47 9.45 9.34 0.96
C ARG A 47 9.25 7.84 1.15
N VAL A 48 9.85 7.27 2.20
CA VAL A 48 9.69 5.84 2.52
C VAL A 48 8.25 5.55 2.96
N GLY A 49 7.68 6.39 3.84
CA GLY A 49 6.29 6.26 4.27
C GLY A 49 5.31 6.33 3.10
N GLY A 50 5.53 7.26 2.18
CA GLY A 50 4.71 7.42 0.98
C GLY A 50 4.86 6.25 0.00
N ALA A 51 6.07 5.72 -0.20
CA ALA A 51 6.30 4.51 -0.99
C ALA A 51 5.57 3.29 -0.40
N VAL A 52 5.64 3.10 0.91
CA VAL A 52 4.92 2.03 1.61
C VAL A 52 3.41 2.18 1.44
N LEU A 53 2.89 3.39 1.63
CA LEU A 53 1.46 3.67 1.52
C LEU A 53 0.95 3.46 0.09
N PHE A 54 1.72 3.88 -0.91
CA PHE A 54 1.43 3.63 -2.32
C PHE A 54 1.42 2.13 -2.64
N CYS A 55 2.46 1.39 -2.24
CA CYS A 55 2.54 -0.06 -2.45
C CYS A 55 1.43 -0.81 -1.71
N ALA A 56 1.00 -0.37 -0.53
CA ALA A 56 -0.16 -0.92 0.16
C ALA A 56 -1.45 -0.75 -0.66
N GLY A 57 -1.63 0.42 -1.31
CA GLY A 57 -2.74 0.66 -2.24
C GLY A 57 -2.71 -0.29 -3.43
N GLN A 58 -1.55 -0.44 -4.07
CA GLN A 58 -1.39 -1.35 -5.22
C GLN A 58 -1.62 -2.82 -4.85
N PHE A 59 -1.10 -3.24 -3.70
CA PHE A 59 -1.32 -4.59 -3.17
C PHE A 59 -2.80 -4.86 -2.91
N LEU A 60 -3.49 -3.92 -2.26
CA LEU A 60 -4.92 -4.03 -2.01
C LEU A 60 -5.73 -4.13 -3.30
N PHE A 61 -5.37 -3.34 -4.32
CA PHE A 61 -6.00 -3.39 -5.64
C PHE A 61 -5.77 -4.74 -6.34
N MET A 62 -4.55 -5.27 -6.34
CA MET A 62 -4.23 -6.55 -6.98
C MET A 62 -5.06 -7.69 -6.37
N TYR A 63 -5.02 -7.84 -5.05
CA TYR A 63 -5.68 -8.95 -4.36
C TYR A 63 -7.21 -8.85 -4.31
N LEU A 64 -7.78 -7.64 -4.17
CA LEU A 64 -9.22 -7.48 -4.02
C LEU A 64 -9.96 -7.19 -5.32
N VAL A 65 -9.26 -6.66 -6.33
CA VAL A 65 -9.87 -6.24 -7.60
C VAL A 65 -9.27 -7.03 -8.75
N ALA A 66 -7.96 -6.94 -9.01
CA ALA A 66 -7.36 -7.53 -10.20
C ALA A 66 -7.59 -9.04 -10.29
N ASP A 67 -7.35 -9.79 -9.20
CA ASP A 67 -7.53 -11.25 -9.17
C ASP A 67 -8.98 -11.69 -9.42
N ARG A 68 -9.96 -10.85 -9.04
CA ARG A 68 -11.38 -11.16 -9.21
C ARG A 68 -11.89 -10.89 -10.62
N TRP A 69 -11.40 -9.83 -11.24
CA TRP A 69 -11.82 -9.41 -12.58
C TRP A 69 -11.00 -10.09 -13.69
N PHE A 70 -9.74 -10.41 -13.41
CA PHE A 70 -8.80 -11.03 -14.35
C PHE A 70 -8.16 -12.30 -13.78
N PRO A 71 -8.94 -13.34 -13.43
CA PRO A 71 -8.42 -14.58 -12.82
C PRO A 71 -7.49 -15.39 -13.75
N ARG A 72 -7.42 -15.04 -15.04
CA ARG A 72 -6.54 -15.66 -16.04
C ARG A 72 -5.37 -14.76 -16.45
N ALA A 73 -5.13 -13.65 -15.74
CA ALA A 73 -3.92 -12.87 -15.95
C ALA A 73 -2.68 -13.79 -15.82
N GLY A 74 -1.77 -13.71 -16.78
CA GLY A 74 -0.60 -14.57 -16.80
C GLY A 74 0.25 -14.34 -15.56
N ARG A 75 0.54 -15.41 -14.80
CA ARG A 75 1.39 -15.36 -13.61
C ARG A 75 2.75 -14.70 -13.85
N SER A 76 3.26 -14.77 -15.08
CA SER A 76 4.51 -14.13 -15.48
C SER A 76 4.50 -12.60 -15.32
N VAL A 77 3.32 -11.96 -15.39
CA VAL A 77 3.17 -10.52 -15.23
C VAL A 77 2.78 -10.15 -13.79
N THR A 78 1.89 -10.91 -13.16
CA THR A 78 1.40 -10.59 -11.81
C THR A 78 2.44 -10.89 -10.73
N TRP A 79 3.16 -12.01 -10.84
CA TRP A 79 4.13 -12.44 -9.83
C TRP A 79 5.24 -11.42 -9.54
N PRO A 80 5.93 -10.82 -10.54
CA PRO A 80 6.96 -9.81 -10.24
C PRO A 80 6.37 -8.54 -9.60
N LEU A 81 5.13 -8.15 -9.96
CA LEU A 81 4.45 -7.01 -9.36
C LEU A 81 4.04 -7.28 -7.90
N GLU A 82 3.48 -8.45 -7.62
CA GLU A 82 3.17 -8.90 -6.26
C GLU A 82 4.43 -8.92 -5.39
N LEU A 83 5.50 -9.50 -5.92
CA LEU A 83 6.78 -9.60 -5.22
C LEU A 83 7.36 -8.22 -4.95
N ALA A 84 7.40 -7.33 -5.95
CA ALA A 84 7.91 -5.97 -5.79
C ALA A 84 7.10 -5.18 -4.74
N ALA A 85 5.77 -5.19 -4.83
CA ALA A 85 4.90 -4.52 -3.88
C ALA A 85 5.08 -5.08 -2.46
N THR A 86 5.18 -6.39 -2.32
CA THR A 86 5.40 -7.07 -1.04
C THR A 86 6.75 -6.71 -0.44
N LEU A 87 7.83 -6.72 -1.23
CA LEU A 87 9.17 -6.38 -0.77
C LEU A 87 9.26 -4.92 -0.33
N VAL A 88 8.67 -3.99 -1.07
CA VAL A 88 8.63 -2.57 -0.70
C VAL A 88 7.83 -2.38 0.58
N LEU A 89 6.68 -3.06 0.71
CA LEU A 89 5.84 -2.96 1.89
C LEU A 89 6.53 -3.52 3.13
N ILE A 90 7.07 -4.74 3.08
CA ILE A 90 7.77 -5.37 4.21
C ILE A 90 9.05 -4.58 4.54
N GLY A 91 9.86 -4.26 3.54
CA GLY A 91 11.12 -3.55 3.73
C GLY A 91 10.91 -2.14 4.29
N GLY A 92 9.94 -1.40 3.77
CA GLY A 92 9.61 -0.08 4.27
C GLY A 92 8.97 -0.10 5.65
N LEU A 93 8.09 -1.06 5.96
CA LEU A 93 7.56 -1.24 7.32
C LEU A 93 8.67 -1.59 8.31
N LEU A 94 9.56 -2.51 7.96
CA LEU A 94 10.71 -2.88 8.79
C LEU A 94 11.58 -1.65 9.06
N TRP A 95 11.88 -0.86 8.03
CA TRP A 95 12.65 0.38 8.16
C TRP A 95 11.95 1.38 9.09
N ILE A 96 10.64 1.58 8.93
CA ILE A 96 9.83 2.46 9.81
C ILE A 96 9.88 1.98 11.26
N VAL A 97 9.68 0.68 11.52
CA VAL A 97 9.72 0.12 12.87
C VAL A 97 11.10 0.31 13.51
N LEU A 98 12.16 0.01 12.75
CA LEU A 98 13.55 0.15 13.19
C LEU A 98 13.96 1.60 13.42
N THR A 99 13.31 2.58 12.78
CA THR A 99 13.60 4.01 12.99
C THR A 99 12.78 4.64 14.10
N ILE A 100 11.56 4.14 14.38
CA ILE A 100 10.74 4.60 15.52
C ILE A 100 11.31 4.13 16.85
N GLY A 101 11.80 2.88 16.92
CA GLY A 101 12.34 2.29 18.16
C GLY A 101 13.42 3.15 18.84
N PRO A 102 14.50 3.54 18.13
CA PRO A 102 15.55 4.40 18.68
C PRO A 102 15.05 5.79 19.08
N LEU A 103 14.10 6.37 18.33
CA LEU A 103 13.54 7.70 18.64
C LEU A 103 12.76 7.72 19.96
N ARG A 104 12.15 6.59 20.35
CA ARG A 104 11.47 6.48 21.65
C ARG A 104 12.43 6.33 22.83
N LEU A 105 13.65 5.84 22.62
CA LEU A 105 14.65 5.65 23.67
C LEU A 105 15.45 6.92 23.98
N VAL A 106 15.52 7.86 23.03
CA VAL A 106 16.25 9.14 23.19
C VAL A 106 15.32 10.25 23.72
N GLY A 107 14.00 10.09 23.59
CA GLY A 107 13.00 11.06 24.06
C GLY A 107 12.36 10.74 25.42
N ALA A 108 12.84 9.72 26.14
CA ALA A 108 12.45 9.35 27.51
C ALA A 108 13.58 9.70 28.48
#